data_AF-A0A3B0SGN3-F1
#
_entry.id   AF-A0A3B0SGN3-F1
#
_cell.length_a   1.000
_cell.length_b   1.000
_cell.length_c   1.000
_cell.angle_alpha   90.00
_cell.angle_beta   90.00
_cell.angle_gamma   90.00
#
_symmetry.space_group_name_H-M   'P 1'
#
loop_
_entity.id
_entity.type
_entity.pdbx_description
1 polymer ?
#
loop_
_entity_poly.entity_id
_entity_poly.type
_entity_poly.pdbx_seq_one_letter_code
_entity_poly.pdbx_strand_id
1 'polypeptide(L)'
;EEGIAFNFDGIQLSPNTLNAHRLIRWAGEAGVQDAMSERLFVAYFIEAADLTDKQVLTDLAVEAGLERDAVERLLDGDADSKEVQQEMHHYQQMGVRSVPTMIVGQKYAISGAQQAETIVEVITGIVQERKATATQA
;
A
#
# COMPACT_ATOMS: atom_id res chain seq x y z
N GLU A 1 18.62 -11.75 2.43
CA GLU A 1 18.34 -10.32 2.59
C GLU A 1 18.04 -9.74 1.22
N GLU A 2 17.00 -8.91 1.10
CA GLU A 2 16.49 -8.37 -0.18
C GLU A 2 17.34 -7.21 -0.74
N GLY A 3 18.49 -6.88 -0.12
CA GLY A 3 19.39 -5.83 -0.60
C GLY A 3 18.92 -4.38 -0.39
N ILE A 4 17.90 -4.15 0.45
CA ILE A 4 17.38 -2.82 0.76
C ILE A 4 18.25 -2.15 1.84
N ALA A 5 18.75 -0.95 1.54
CA ALA A 5 19.55 -0.15 2.47
C ALA A 5 18.67 0.63 3.45
N PHE A 6 18.05 -0.08 4.40
CA PHE A 6 17.20 0.52 5.42
C PHE A 6 17.97 1.49 6.34
N ASN A 7 17.39 2.66 6.59
CA ASN A 7 17.89 3.68 7.52
C ASN A 7 17.00 3.77 8.76
N PHE A 8 16.86 2.66 9.50
CA PHE A 8 15.99 2.64 10.68
C PHE A 8 16.46 3.58 11.79
N ASP A 9 17.77 3.78 11.94
CA ASP A 9 18.34 4.70 12.94
C ASP A 9 17.98 6.17 12.68
N GLY A 10 17.70 6.52 11.41
CA GLY A 10 17.26 7.85 11.03
C GLY A 10 15.79 8.13 11.38
N ILE A 11 14.94 7.10 11.48
CA ILE A 11 13.50 7.25 11.69
C ILE A 11 13.23 7.71 13.12
N GLN A 12 12.79 8.95 13.27
CA GLN A 12 12.52 9.55 14.58
C GLN A 12 11.09 9.28 15.10
N LEU A 13 10.15 9.04 14.20
CA LEU A 13 8.72 8.98 14.47
C LEU A 13 8.07 7.87 13.64
N SER A 14 7.14 7.14 14.25
CA SER A 14 6.15 6.34 13.52
C SER A 14 4.95 7.23 13.16
N PRO A 15 4.76 7.59 11.88
CA PRO A 15 3.78 8.58 11.48
C PRO A 15 2.35 8.03 11.47
N ASN A 16 1.37 8.91 11.60
CA ASN A 16 0.02 8.58 11.15
C ASN A 16 0.02 8.55 9.61
N THR A 17 -0.29 7.40 9.02
CA THR A 17 -0.18 7.20 7.56
C THR A 17 -1.47 7.50 6.80
N LEU A 18 -2.50 8.09 7.42
CA LEU A 18 -3.79 8.33 6.75
C LEU A 18 -3.61 9.17 5.47
N ASN A 19 -2.84 10.26 5.53
CA ASN A 19 -2.57 11.09 4.35
C ASN A 19 -1.72 10.35 3.30
N ALA A 20 -0.76 9.54 3.71
CA ALA A 20 0.01 8.69 2.79
C ALA A 20 -0.92 7.70 2.04
N HIS A 21 -1.88 7.09 2.74
CA HIS A 21 -2.88 6.23 2.10
C HIS A 21 -3.85 7.00 1.18
N ARG A 22 -4.23 8.23 1.55
CA ARG A 22 -5.00 9.12 0.66
C ARG A 22 -4.23 9.42 -0.64
N LEU A 23 -2.92 9.70 -0.56
CA LEU A 23 -2.08 9.86 -1.76
C LEU A 23 -2.08 8.60 -2.65
N ILE A 24 -1.91 7.41 -2.07
CA ILE A 24 -1.95 6.14 -2.82
C ILE A 24 -3.30 5.95 -3.52
N ARG A 25 -4.41 6.37 -2.89
CA ARG A 25 -5.74 6.34 -3.49
C ARG A 25 -5.83 7.26 -4.71
N TRP A 26 -5.45 8.53 -4.57
CA TRP A 26 -5.49 9.50 -5.67
C TRP A 26 -4.52 9.14 -6.80
N ALA A 27 -3.35 8.58 -6.46
CA ALA A 27 -2.41 8.03 -7.43
C ALA A 27 -2.99 6.85 -8.23
N GLY A 28 -3.90 6.07 -7.63
CA GLY A 28 -4.69 5.05 -8.33
C GLY A 28 -5.53 5.63 -9.47
N GLU A 29 -6.22 6.74 -9.21
CA GLU A 29 -7.05 7.42 -10.21
C GLU A 29 -6.20 8.04 -11.33
N ALA A 30 -4.99 8.49 -11.00
CA ALA A 30 -4.03 9.05 -11.95
C ALA A 30 -3.15 7.99 -12.67
N GLY A 31 -3.28 6.70 -12.34
CA GLY A 31 -2.50 5.62 -12.95
C GLY A 31 -1.04 5.54 -12.50
N VAL A 32 -0.68 6.17 -11.38
CA VAL A 32 0.69 6.22 -10.82
C VAL A 32 0.76 5.63 -9.40
N GLN A 33 -0.17 4.75 -9.04
CA GLN A 33 -0.27 4.17 -7.70
C GLN A 33 0.99 3.45 -7.23
N ASP A 34 1.59 2.63 -8.09
CA ASP A 34 2.80 1.88 -7.77
C ASP A 34 3.98 2.83 -7.49
N ALA A 35 4.13 3.86 -8.33
CA ALA A 35 5.15 4.89 -8.14
C ALA A 35 4.96 5.66 -6.83
N MET A 36 3.70 5.98 -6.48
CA MET A 36 3.39 6.67 -5.22
C MET A 36 3.69 5.78 -4.00
N SER A 37 3.29 4.51 -4.02
CA SER A 37 3.55 3.58 -2.93
C SER A 37 5.05 3.35 -2.73
N GLU A 38 5.79 3.11 -3.82
CA GLU A 38 7.25 2.94 -3.79
C GLU A 38 7.93 4.20 -3.24
N ARG A 39 7.50 5.38 -3.71
CA ARG A 39 8.09 6.65 -3.28
C ARG A 39 7.92 6.88 -1.78
N LEU A 40 6.76 6.56 -1.23
CA LEU A 40 6.49 6.63 0.21
C LEU A 40 7.34 5.64 1.01
N PHE A 41 7.54 4.42 0.50
CA PHE A 41 8.44 3.46 1.13
C PHE A 41 9.88 3.95 1.15
N VAL A 42 10.40 4.43 0.02
CA VAL A 42 11.75 5.00 -0.07
C VAL A 42 11.91 6.19 0.89
N ALA A 43 10.95 7.12 0.88
CA ALA A 43 10.95 8.29 1.75
C ALA A 43 11.07 7.89 3.22
N TYR A 44 10.25 6.93 3.66
CA TYR A 44 10.20 6.56 5.07
C TYR A 44 11.35 5.65 5.49
N PHE A 45 11.61 4.60 4.73
CA PHE A 45 12.51 3.52 5.15
C PHE A 45 13.98 3.73 4.78
N ILE A 46 14.26 4.57 3.78
CA ILE A 46 15.63 4.83 3.29
C ILE A 46 16.03 6.28 3.60
N GLU A 47 15.16 7.23 3.30
CA GLU A 47 15.45 8.67 3.46
C GLU A 47 15.11 9.17 4.88
N ALA A 48 14.41 8.37 5.70
CA ALA A 48 13.94 8.74 7.03
C ALA A 48 13.12 10.04 7.08
N ALA A 49 12.36 10.32 6.01
CA ALA A 49 11.53 11.51 5.87
C ALA A 49 10.31 11.47 6.80
N ASP A 50 9.88 12.65 7.27
CA ASP A 50 8.68 12.80 8.09
C ASP A 50 7.42 12.83 7.22
N LEU A 51 6.70 11.70 7.19
CA LEU A 51 5.45 11.57 6.45
C LEU A 51 4.23 12.24 7.13
N THR A 52 4.42 12.97 8.23
CA THR A 52 3.37 13.81 8.82
C THR A 52 3.35 15.23 8.26
N ASP A 53 4.43 15.65 7.60
CA ASP A 53 4.53 16.96 6.96
C ASP A 53 3.82 16.96 5.60
N LYS A 54 2.83 17.84 5.44
CA LYS A 54 2.08 17.98 4.18
C LYS A 54 2.97 18.43 3.04
N GLN A 55 3.98 19.28 3.29
CA GLN A 55 4.87 19.74 2.23
C GLN A 55 5.72 18.59 1.69
N VAL A 56 6.26 17.77 2.60
CA VAL A 56 6.97 16.53 2.23
C VAL A 56 6.03 15.64 1.41
N LEU A 57 4.82 15.35 1.90
CA LEU A 57 3.85 14.53 1.19
C LEU A 57 3.50 15.07 -0.21
N THR A 58 3.33 16.38 -0.37
CA THR A 58 3.10 17.01 -1.67
C THR A 58 4.28 16.84 -2.61
N ASP A 59 5.51 17.06 -2.12
CA ASP A 59 6.71 16.92 -2.95
C ASP A 59 6.89 15.47 -3.43
N LEU A 60 6.68 14.49 -2.53
CA LEU A 60 6.67 13.06 -2.86
C LEU A 60 5.59 12.72 -3.90
N ALA A 61 4.40 13.30 -3.78
CA ALA A 61 3.30 13.09 -4.71
C ALA A 61 3.63 13.62 -6.12
N VAL A 62 4.27 14.79 -6.20
CA VAL A 62 4.74 15.37 -7.47
C VAL A 62 5.81 14.51 -8.12
N GLU A 63 6.77 14.01 -7.33
CA GLU A 63 7.80 13.09 -7.82
C GLU A 63 7.20 11.78 -8.37
N ALA A 64 6.09 11.32 -7.79
CA ALA A 64 5.35 10.16 -8.27
C ALA A 64 4.44 10.44 -9.48
N GLY A 65 4.30 11.71 -9.90
CA GLY A 65 3.53 12.10 -11.09
C GLY A 65 2.13 12.68 -10.82
N LEU A 66 1.83 13.09 -9.57
CA LEU A 66 0.61 13.84 -9.25
C LEU A 66 0.79 15.35 -9.43
N GLU A 67 -0.30 16.05 -9.74
CA GLU A 67 -0.31 17.51 -9.88
C GLU A 67 -0.30 18.21 -8.52
N ARG A 68 0.69 19.10 -8.30
CA ARG A 68 0.93 19.79 -7.01
C ARG A 68 -0.32 20.48 -6.47
N ASP A 69 -0.91 21.38 -7.26
CA ASP A 69 -2.06 22.19 -6.83
C ASP A 69 -3.26 21.32 -6.45
N ALA A 70 -3.43 20.17 -7.13
CA ALA A 70 -4.48 19.23 -6.81
C ALA A 70 -4.21 18.54 -5.46
N VAL A 71 -2.98 18.07 -5.24
CA VAL A 71 -2.56 17.40 -4.00
C VAL A 71 -2.66 18.35 -2.80
N GLU A 72 -2.13 19.57 -2.91
CA GLU A 72 -2.18 20.57 -1.83
C GLU A 72 -3.63 20.85 -1.41
N ARG A 73 -4.51 21.11 -2.39
CA ARG A 73 -5.93 21.33 -2.15
C ARG A 73 -6.61 20.14 -1.46
N LEU A 74 -6.26 18.91 -1.86
CA LEU A 74 -6.85 17.70 -1.27
C LEU A 74 -6.32 17.45 0.15
N LEU A 75 -5.01 17.64 0.39
CA LEU A 75 -4.37 17.51 1.70
C LEU A 75 -4.83 18.59 2.70
N ASP A 76 -5.29 19.74 2.24
CA ASP A 76 -5.89 20.78 3.08
C ASP A 76 -7.30 20.45 3.56
N GLY A 77 -7.99 19.55 2.86
CA GLY A 77 -9.28 19.01 3.28
C GLY A 77 -9.20 17.61 3.88
N ASP A 78 -10.38 17.05 4.11
CA ASP A 78 -10.61 15.68 4.57
C ASP A 78 -11.03 14.72 3.45
N ALA A 79 -10.95 15.15 2.19
CA ALA A 79 -11.31 14.36 1.00
C ALA A 79 -10.75 12.92 1.07
N ASP A 80 -11.61 11.93 0.91
CA ASP A 80 -11.26 10.50 0.92
C ASP A 80 -10.75 9.93 2.26
N SER A 81 -10.69 10.74 3.33
CA SER A 81 -10.25 10.26 4.65
C SER A 81 -11.19 9.20 5.23
N LYS A 82 -12.50 9.40 5.05
CA LYS A 82 -13.52 8.46 5.54
C LYS A 82 -13.49 7.16 4.75
N GLU A 83 -13.32 7.28 3.43
CA GLU A 83 -13.27 6.18 2.48
C GLU A 83 -12.06 5.27 2.78
N VAL A 84 -10.88 5.87 3.02
CA VAL A 84 -9.67 5.12 3.42
C VAL A 84 -9.87 4.42 4.77
N GLN A 85 -10.48 5.08 5.75
CA GLN A 85 -10.79 4.46 7.05
C GLN A 85 -11.81 3.32 6.93
N GLN A 86 -12.83 3.49 6.10
CA GLN A 86 -13.82 2.45 5.82
C GLN A 86 -13.19 1.24 5.15
N GLU A 87 -12.27 1.45 4.20
CA GLU A 87 -11.52 0.37 3.54
C GLU A 87 -10.64 -0.40 4.54
N MET A 88 -9.93 0.31 5.43
CA MET A 88 -9.19 -0.31 6.53
C MET A 88 -10.12 -1.16 7.42
N HIS A 89 -11.27 -0.61 7.83
CA HIS A 89 -12.23 -1.32 8.67
C HIS A 89 -12.83 -2.53 7.97
N HIS A 90 -13.11 -2.45 6.67
CA HIS A 90 -13.60 -3.56 5.86
C HIS A 90 -12.64 -4.74 5.93
N TYR A 91 -11.34 -4.53 5.69
CA TYR A 91 -10.34 -5.60 5.77
C TYR A 91 -10.15 -6.14 7.20
N GLN A 92 -10.24 -5.28 8.22
CA GLN A 92 -10.23 -5.74 9.61
C GLN A 92 -11.42 -6.65 9.93
N GLN A 93 -12.62 -6.34 9.42
CA GLN A 93 -13.83 -7.16 9.55
C GLN A 93 -13.69 -8.49 8.81
N MET A 94 -12.95 -8.52 7.70
CA MET A 94 -12.58 -9.77 7.01
C MET A 94 -11.51 -10.59 7.75
N GLY A 95 -11.03 -10.13 8.91
CA GLY A 95 -10.06 -10.84 9.73
C GLY A 95 -8.60 -10.52 9.41
N VAL A 96 -8.31 -9.53 8.57
CA VAL A 96 -6.94 -9.05 8.34
C VAL A 96 -6.44 -8.34 9.60
N ARG A 97 -5.33 -8.83 10.16
CA ARG A 97 -4.74 -8.30 11.41
C ARG A 97 -3.29 -7.84 11.27
N SER A 98 -2.65 -8.08 10.13
CA SER A 98 -1.25 -7.75 9.88
C SER A 98 -1.03 -7.42 8.41
N VAL A 99 0.03 -6.65 8.13
CA VAL A 99 0.51 -6.35 6.78
C VAL A 99 1.95 -6.83 6.61
N PRO A 100 2.38 -7.20 5.38
CA PRO A 100 1.54 -7.33 4.19
C PRO A 100 0.59 -8.54 4.30
N THR A 101 -0.60 -8.44 3.72
CA THR A 101 -1.55 -9.55 3.54
C THR A 101 -2.06 -9.50 2.10
N MET A 102 -1.97 -10.62 1.38
CA MET A 102 -2.51 -10.77 0.04
C MET A 102 -3.77 -11.63 0.06
N ILE A 103 -4.84 -11.15 -0.57
CA ILE A 103 -6.09 -11.91 -0.74
C ILE A 103 -6.17 -12.39 -2.19
N VAL A 104 -6.04 -13.70 -2.40
CA VAL A 104 -6.04 -14.32 -3.72
C VAL A 104 -7.40 -14.95 -3.99
N GLY A 105 -8.00 -14.57 -5.12
CA GLY A 105 -9.28 -15.13 -5.56
C GLY A 105 -10.43 -14.93 -4.55
N GLN A 106 -10.38 -13.86 -3.75
CA GLN A 106 -11.38 -13.52 -2.73
C GLN A 106 -11.63 -14.63 -1.66
N LYS A 107 -10.72 -15.61 -1.55
CA LYS A 107 -10.91 -16.79 -0.69
C LYS A 107 -9.68 -17.11 0.15
N TYR A 108 -8.48 -16.95 -0.39
CA TYR A 108 -7.24 -17.35 0.27
C TYR A 108 -6.49 -16.11 0.74
N ALA A 109 -6.09 -16.09 2.01
CA ALA A 109 -5.25 -15.05 2.56
C ALA A 109 -3.82 -15.59 2.77
N ILE A 110 -2.83 -14.87 2.23
CA ILE A 110 -1.41 -15.09 2.49
C ILE A 110 -0.96 -13.95 3.39
N SER A 111 -0.58 -14.25 4.63
CA SER A 111 -0.19 -13.26 5.63
C SER A 111 1.33 -13.21 5.81
N GLY A 112 1.86 -12.01 5.93
CA GLY A 112 3.28 -11.72 6.13
C GLY A 112 4.07 -11.65 4.82
N ALA A 113 5.30 -11.16 4.93
CA ALA A 113 6.27 -11.14 3.84
C ALA A 113 6.83 -12.56 3.59
N GLN A 114 6.02 -13.40 2.94
CA GLN A 114 6.41 -14.76 2.55
C GLN A 114 7.46 -14.73 1.44
N GLN A 115 8.25 -15.81 1.33
CA GLN A 115 9.21 -15.99 0.24
C GLN A 115 8.47 -16.02 -1.11
N ALA A 116 9.11 -15.53 -2.16
CA ALA A 116 8.53 -15.46 -3.50
C ALA A 116 8.07 -16.85 -3.97
N GLU A 117 8.88 -17.87 -3.72
CA GLU A 117 8.58 -19.28 -4.06
C GLU A 117 7.31 -19.75 -3.36
N THR A 118 7.15 -19.46 -2.07
CA THR A 118 5.95 -19.80 -1.30
C THR A 118 4.70 -19.13 -1.88
N ILE A 119 4.80 -17.86 -2.26
CA ILE A 119 3.68 -17.12 -2.86
C ILE A 119 3.30 -17.74 -4.21
N VAL A 120 4.29 -18.07 -5.05
CA VAL A 120 4.09 -18.73 -6.35
C VAL A 120 3.43 -20.10 -6.18
N GLU A 121 3.88 -20.92 -5.23
CA GLU A 121 3.30 -22.22 -4.93
C GLU A 121 1.83 -22.11 -4.53
N VAL A 122 1.50 -21.19 -3.61
CA VAL A 122 0.11 -20.98 -3.16
C VAL A 122 -0.79 -20.52 -4.31
N ILE A 123 -0.36 -19.52 -5.08
CA ILE A 123 -1.13 -19.01 -6.22
C ILE A 123 -1.34 -20.11 -7.26
N THR A 124 -0.29 -20.89 -7.57
CA THR A 124 -0.37 -22.01 -8.52
C THR A 124 -1.38 -23.05 -8.04
N GLY A 125 -1.35 -23.43 -6.76
CA GLY A 125 -2.32 -24.34 -6.16
C GLY A 125 -3.76 -23.86 -6.30
N ILE A 126 -4.02 -22.57 -6.03
CA ILE A 126 -5.35 -21.95 -6.15
C ILE A 126 -5.84 -22.00 -7.61
N VAL A 127 -4.97 -21.73 -8.58
CA VAL A 127 -5.31 -21.80 -10.00
C VAL A 127 -5.68 -23.22 -10.40
N GLN A 128 -4.96 -24.25 -9.93
CA GLN A 128 -5.28 -25.64 -10.24
C GLN A 128 -6.61 -26.10 -9.61
N GLU A 129 -6.88 -25.74 -8.35
CA GLU A 129 -8.16 -26.04 -7.68
C GLU A 129 -9.35 -25.44 -8.45
N ARG A 130 -9.21 -24.20 -8.93
CA ARG A 130 -10.25 -23.51 -9.72
C ARG A 130 -10.50 -24.19 -11.05
N LYS A 131 -9.44 -24.62 -11.76
CA LYS A 131 -9.58 -25.35 -13.04
C LYS A 131 -10.27 -26.69 -12.86
N ALA A 132 -9.92 -27.43 -11.80
CA ALA A 132 -10.54 -28.72 -11.50
C ALA A 132 -12.04 -28.57 -11.20
N THR A 133 -12.42 -27.58 -10.38
CA THR A 133 -13.83 -27.29 -10.07
C THR A 133 -14.63 -26.88 -11.31
N ALA A 134 -14.03 -26.08 -12.21
CA ALA A 134 -14.69 -25.63 -13.44
C ALA A 134 -14.86 -26.74 -14.50
N THR A 135 -14.06 -27.80 -14.45
CA THR A 135 -14.15 -28.93 -15.40
C THR A 135 -15.19 -29.98 -14.96
N GLN A 136 -15.57 -29.95 -13.68
CA GLN A 136 -16.55 -30.87 -13.09
C GLN A 136 -17.99 -30.32 -13.08
N ALA A 137 -18.17 -29.04 -13.41
CA ALA A 137 -19.46 -28.36 -13.54
C ALA A 137 -19.91 -28.29 -15.00
#